data_AF-A0A7C7PWV6-F1
#
_entry.id   AF-A0A7C7PWV6-F1
#
_cell.length_a   1.000
_cell.length_b   1.000
_cell.length_c   1.000
_cell.angle_alpha   90.00
_cell.angle_beta   90.00
_cell.angle_gamma   90.00
#
_symmetry.space_group_name_H-M   'P 1'
#
loop_
_entity.id
_entity.type
_entity.pdbx_description
1 polymer ?
#
loop_
_entity_poly.entity_id
_entity_poly.type
_entity_poly.pdbx_seq_one_letter_code
_entity_poly.pdbx_strand_id
1 'polypeptide(L)'
;TLLCGFALYAVALRIGQYGLTPDRIWIGVTAGVLMLHALAYLLSLIARERWMAVSRQANIGIAVLVALTAIALQTPWGDPYRVSAESQYQRLASGAVDPALFDYGFLKFNLGDHGEAILERIAEDAGVADEAVVAEQLAALATAETRWQWRQPGRQQVRRQSVRETLSDPERVTLIPADLEIPEDLHTDWLHGVVGQCGRQDGQECMLTAIDLTESEGLEYVLALRGEHMAPIMHLFERRLEGDGWASTFIPVSAEAITFWSDFAVGRIDAVTPAHRDLKVGDQVIPLRRQP
;
A
#
# COMPACT_ATOMS: atom_id res chain seq x y z
N THR A 1 -3.76 37.06 -11.12
CA THR A 1 -2.86 36.81 -12.27
C THR A 1 -1.45 36.44 -11.83
N LEU A 2 -0.77 37.23 -10.99
CA LEU A 2 0.60 36.95 -10.53
C LEU A 2 0.78 35.56 -9.89
N LEU A 3 -0.09 35.17 -8.94
CA LEU A 3 -0.01 33.86 -8.28
C LEU A 3 -0.20 32.69 -9.26
N CYS A 4 -1.13 32.79 -10.20
CA CYS A 4 -1.32 31.78 -11.24
C CYS A 4 -0.12 31.69 -12.20
N GLY A 5 0.49 32.84 -12.53
CA GLY A 5 1.74 32.88 -13.30
C GLY A 5 2.90 32.18 -12.58
N PHE A 6 3.07 32.43 -11.28
CA PHE A 6 4.05 31.72 -10.45
C PHE A 6 3.75 30.22 -10.38
N ALA A 7 2.48 29.83 -10.24
CA ALA A 7 2.09 28.42 -10.21
C ALA A 7 2.43 27.71 -11.52
N LEU A 8 2.10 28.30 -12.67
CA LEU A 8 2.44 27.75 -14.00
C LEU A 8 3.96 27.64 -14.19
N TYR A 9 4.71 28.67 -13.78
CA TYR A 9 6.17 28.65 -13.85
C TYR A 9 6.78 27.56 -12.95
N ALA A 10 6.28 27.41 -11.72
CA ALA A 10 6.73 26.38 -10.79
C ALA A 10 6.42 24.97 -11.31
N VAL A 11 5.26 24.77 -11.96
CA VAL A 11 4.92 23.49 -12.59
C VAL A 11 5.85 23.20 -13.78
N ALA A 12 6.10 24.18 -14.65
CA ALA A 12 7.01 24.02 -15.78
C ALA A 12 8.43 23.64 -15.32
N LEU A 13 8.95 24.28 -14.28
CA LEU A 13 10.24 23.91 -13.69
C LEU A 13 10.25 22.47 -13.14
N ARG A 14 9.19 22.06 -12.44
CA ARG A 14 9.09 20.69 -11.89
C ARG A 14 8.98 19.64 -12.98
N ILE A 15 8.29 19.93 -14.08
CA ILE A 15 8.21 19.03 -15.23
C ILE A 15 9.61 18.85 -15.84
N GLY A 16 10.36 19.94 -16.02
CA GLY A 16 11.74 19.86 -16.51
C GLY A 16 12.67 19.06 -15.59
N GLN A 17 12.54 19.23 -14.26
CA GLN A 17 13.41 18.58 -13.27
C GLN A 17 13.06 17.11 -13.03
N TYR A 18 11.77 16.78 -12.92
CA TYR A 18 11.30 15.48 -12.41
C TYR A 18 10.44 14.70 -13.41
N GLY A 19 10.29 15.21 -14.64
CA GLY A 19 9.40 14.64 -15.64
C GLY A 19 7.92 14.92 -15.38
N LEU A 20 7.11 14.42 -16.30
CA LEU A 20 5.65 14.55 -16.23
C LEU A 20 5.07 13.57 -15.20
N THR A 21 4.08 14.03 -14.44
CA THR A 21 3.25 13.18 -13.57
C THR A 21 1.79 13.57 -13.74
N PRO A 22 0.82 12.67 -13.48
CA PRO A 22 -0.61 12.99 -13.63
C PRO A 22 -1.00 14.22 -12.81
N ASP A 23 -0.52 14.30 -11.56
CA ASP A 23 -0.77 15.45 -10.68
C ASP A 23 -0.29 16.77 -11.28
N ARG A 24 0.90 16.80 -11.90
CA ARG A 24 1.45 18.03 -12.50
C ARG A 24 0.64 18.48 -13.71
N ILE A 25 0.08 17.54 -14.48
CA ILE A 25 -0.82 17.86 -15.59
C ILE A 25 -2.10 18.49 -15.06
N TRP A 26 -2.75 17.87 -14.06
CA TRP A 26 -3.97 18.40 -13.45
C TRP A 26 -3.77 19.77 -12.80
N ILE A 27 -2.63 19.97 -12.10
CA ILE A 27 -2.26 21.27 -11.53
C ILE A 27 -2.07 22.29 -12.66
N GLY A 28 -1.37 21.93 -13.74
CA GLY A 28 -1.16 22.81 -14.90
C GLY A 28 -2.46 23.25 -15.56
N VAL A 29 -3.38 22.30 -15.82
CA VAL A 29 -4.71 22.57 -16.38
C VAL A 29 -5.51 23.48 -15.46
N THR A 30 -5.57 23.15 -14.16
CA THR A 30 -6.32 23.94 -13.17
C THR A 30 -5.77 25.35 -13.04
N ALA A 31 -4.44 25.50 -12.95
CA ALA A 31 -3.78 26.79 -12.88
C ALA A 31 -4.01 27.62 -14.15
N GLY A 32 -4.02 26.98 -15.32
CA GLY A 32 -4.36 27.61 -16.60
C GLY A 32 -5.79 28.15 -16.63
N VAL A 33 -6.77 27.35 -16.21
CA VAL A 33 -8.18 27.76 -16.13
C VAL A 33 -8.36 28.93 -15.15
N LEU A 34 -7.72 28.88 -13.97
CA LEU A 34 -7.76 29.98 -13.00
C LEU A 34 -7.10 31.25 -13.54
N MET A 35 -6.01 31.12 -14.31
CA MET A 35 -5.36 32.25 -14.96
C MET A 35 -6.29 32.90 -15.99
N LEU A 36 -7.00 32.10 -16.80
CA LEU A 36 -7.97 32.60 -17.76
C LEU A 36 -9.13 33.33 -17.08
N HIS A 37 -9.67 32.80 -15.98
CA HIS A 37 -10.68 33.51 -15.19
C HIS A 37 -10.12 34.83 -14.62
N ALA A 38 -8.92 34.81 -14.05
CA ALA A 38 -8.30 36.02 -13.49
C ALA A 38 -8.10 37.11 -14.57
N LEU A 39 -7.70 36.72 -15.78
CA LEU A 39 -7.57 37.63 -16.91
C LEU A 39 -8.93 38.13 -17.41
N ALA A 40 -9.94 37.25 -17.49
CA ALA A 40 -11.29 37.62 -17.86
C ALA A 40 -11.88 38.68 -16.91
N TYR A 41 -11.74 38.48 -15.60
CA TYR A 41 -12.19 39.46 -14.61
C TYR A 41 -11.42 40.78 -14.69
N LEU A 42 -10.11 40.73 -14.94
CA LEU A 42 -9.31 41.94 -15.16
C LEU A 42 -9.81 42.72 -16.38
N LEU A 43 -10.10 42.04 -17.49
CA LEU A 43 -10.65 42.65 -18.69
C LEU A 43 -12.05 43.22 -18.46
N SER A 44 -12.89 42.56 -17.66
CA SER A 44 -14.21 43.07 -17.28
C SER A 44 -14.13 44.37 -16.47
N LEU A 45 -13.14 44.52 -15.59
CA LEU A 45 -12.90 45.78 -14.87
C LEU A 45 -12.55 46.93 -15.82
N ILE A 46 -11.73 46.65 -16.84
CA ILE A 46 -11.35 47.62 -17.87
C ILE A 46 -12.58 48.00 -18.74
N ALA A 47 -13.48 47.05 -18.99
CA ALA A 47 -14.69 47.25 -19.79
C ALA A 47 -15.79 48.07 -19.10
N ARG A 48 -15.64 48.40 -17.79
CA ARG A 48 -16.52 49.27 -16.99
C ARG A 48 -18.02 48.96 -17.17
N GLU A 49 -18.75 49.75 -17.94
CA GLU A 49 -20.20 49.60 -18.14
C GLU A 49 -20.58 48.27 -18.80
N ARG A 50 -19.67 47.66 -19.57
CA ARG A 50 -19.88 46.36 -20.23
C ARG A 50 -19.39 45.18 -19.41
N TRP A 51 -18.99 45.36 -18.14
CA TRP A 51 -18.35 44.31 -17.33
C TRP A 51 -19.18 43.02 -17.25
N MET A 52 -20.51 43.12 -17.12
CA MET A 52 -21.40 41.95 -17.09
C MET A 52 -21.39 41.18 -18.41
N ALA A 53 -21.40 41.89 -19.54
CA ALA A 53 -21.41 41.26 -20.86
C ALA A 53 -20.08 40.54 -21.13
N VAL A 54 -18.96 41.18 -20.81
CA VAL A 54 -17.61 40.62 -20.97
C VAL A 54 -17.40 39.41 -20.06
N SER A 55 -17.74 39.52 -18.78
CA SER A 55 -17.63 38.40 -17.82
C SER A 55 -18.48 37.20 -18.26
N ARG A 56 -19.71 37.44 -18.74
CA ARG A 56 -20.59 36.37 -19.22
C ARG A 56 -20.00 35.65 -20.44
N GLN A 57 -19.53 36.40 -21.44
CA GLN A 57 -18.93 35.80 -22.64
C GLN A 57 -17.65 35.02 -22.30
N ALA A 58 -16.81 35.57 -21.43
CA ALA A 58 -15.60 34.90 -21.00
C ALA A 58 -15.90 33.59 -20.25
N ASN A 59 -16.89 33.59 -19.34
CA ASN A 59 -17.27 32.37 -18.62
C ASN A 59 -17.80 31.29 -19.55
N ILE A 60 -18.59 31.63 -20.57
CA ILE A 60 -19.05 30.65 -21.58
C ILE A 60 -17.84 30.09 -22.35
N GLY A 61 -16.93 30.95 -22.80
CA GLY A 61 -15.72 30.52 -23.51
C GLY A 61 -14.82 29.60 -22.67
N ILE A 62 -14.61 29.95 -21.40
CA ILE A 62 -13.82 29.12 -20.48
C ILE A 62 -14.53 27.80 -20.19
N ALA A 63 -15.86 27.78 -20.01
CA ALA A 63 -16.61 26.54 -19.81
C ALA A 63 -16.48 25.58 -21.01
N VAL A 64 -16.57 26.10 -22.23
CA VAL A 64 -16.34 25.30 -23.44
C VAL A 64 -14.90 24.79 -23.50
N LEU A 65 -13.91 25.63 -23.19
CA LEU A 65 -12.51 25.21 -23.15
C LEU A 65 -12.26 24.10 -22.12
N VAL A 66 -12.83 24.22 -20.93
CA VAL A 66 -12.75 23.19 -19.88
C VAL A 66 -13.38 21.89 -20.36
N ALA A 67 -14.56 21.95 -20.99
CA ALA A 67 -15.22 20.75 -21.54
C ALA A 67 -14.35 20.07 -22.61
N LEU A 68 -13.79 20.85 -23.55
CA LEU A 68 -12.90 20.31 -24.58
C LEU A 68 -11.62 19.73 -23.98
N THR A 69 -11.05 20.38 -22.97
CA THR A 69 -9.84 19.90 -22.28
C THR A 69 -10.13 18.60 -21.54
N ALA A 70 -11.27 18.48 -20.85
CA ALA A 70 -11.67 17.25 -20.20
C ALA A 70 -11.83 16.11 -21.21
N ILE A 71 -12.54 16.35 -22.32
CA ILE A 71 -12.67 15.36 -23.40
C ILE A 71 -11.29 14.94 -23.91
N ALA A 72 -10.40 15.90 -24.16
CA ALA A 72 -9.05 15.62 -24.64
C ALA A 72 -8.24 14.74 -23.66
N LEU A 73 -8.30 15.02 -22.35
CA LEU A 73 -7.59 14.24 -21.32
C LEU A 73 -8.18 12.85 -21.10
N GLN A 74 -9.44 12.62 -21.49
CA GLN A 74 -10.05 11.30 -21.49
C GLN A 74 -9.79 10.51 -22.78
N THR A 75 -9.15 11.10 -23.79
CA THR A 75 -8.78 10.35 -25.00
C THR A 75 -7.54 9.48 -24.75
N PRO A 76 -7.39 8.36 -25.49
CA PRO A 76 -6.17 7.55 -25.42
C PRO A 76 -4.90 8.36 -25.64
N TRP A 77 -4.95 9.42 -26.44
CA TRP A 77 -3.77 10.25 -26.70
C TRP A 77 -3.45 11.24 -25.58
N GLY A 78 -4.48 11.78 -24.92
CA GLY A 78 -4.33 12.81 -23.90
C GLY A 78 -4.29 12.31 -22.46
N ASP A 79 -4.44 11.00 -22.23
CA ASP A 79 -4.44 10.43 -20.87
C ASP A 79 -3.19 10.84 -20.06
N PRO A 80 -3.36 11.58 -18.95
CA PRO A 80 -2.29 11.96 -18.04
C PRO A 80 -1.39 10.80 -17.61
N TYR A 81 -1.95 9.61 -17.39
CA TYR A 81 -1.19 8.44 -16.94
C TYR A 81 -0.29 7.92 -18.05
N ARG A 82 -0.81 7.78 -19.27
CA ARG A 82 -0.03 7.35 -20.44
C ARG A 82 1.10 8.32 -20.78
N VAL A 83 0.80 9.62 -20.85
CA VAL A 83 1.83 10.63 -21.18
C VAL A 83 2.89 10.70 -20.08
N SER A 84 2.48 10.51 -18.82
CA SER A 84 3.44 10.43 -17.71
C SER A 84 4.34 9.19 -17.80
N ALA A 85 3.77 8.02 -18.12
CA ALA A 85 4.54 6.78 -18.27
C ALA A 85 5.59 6.91 -19.39
N GLU A 86 5.18 7.40 -20.57
CA GLU A 86 6.11 7.63 -21.68
C GLU A 86 7.16 8.69 -21.33
N SER A 87 6.79 9.76 -20.61
CA SER A 87 7.77 10.74 -20.13
C SER A 87 8.82 10.12 -19.21
N GLN A 88 8.46 9.13 -18.39
CA GLN A 88 9.43 8.47 -17.52
C GLN A 88 10.35 7.54 -18.31
N TYR A 89 9.80 6.77 -19.27
CA TYR A 89 10.61 5.96 -20.18
C TYR A 89 11.63 6.80 -20.94
N GLN A 90 11.19 7.91 -21.56
CA GLN A 90 12.08 8.79 -22.34
C GLN A 90 13.19 9.40 -21.48
N ARG A 91 12.92 9.68 -20.21
CA ARG A 91 13.94 10.19 -19.28
C ARG A 91 14.99 9.14 -18.93
N LEU A 92 14.58 7.87 -18.79
CA LEU A 92 15.51 6.76 -18.60
C LEU A 92 16.33 6.55 -19.89
N ALA A 93 15.66 6.40 -21.03
CA ALA A 93 16.28 6.14 -22.34
C ALA A 93 17.24 7.25 -22.80
N SER A 94 16.96 8.52 -22.46
CA SER A 94 17.84 9.65 -22.79
C SER A 94 19.00 9.85 -21.81
N GLY A 95 19.09 9.05 -20.74
CA GLY A 95 20.08 9.23 -19.68
C GLY A 95 19.87 10.50 -18.83
N ALA A 96 18.68 11.10 -18.89
CA ALA A 96 18.34 12.27 -18.08
C ALA A 96 18.22 11.93 -16.58
N VAL A 97 18.12 10.64 -16.25
CA VAL A 97 18.10 10.10 -14.89
C VAL A 97 19.03 8.90 -14.84
N ASP A 98 19.83 8.81 -13.77
CA ASP A 98 20.62 7.63 -13.46
C ASP A 98 19.70 6.42 -13.23
N PRO A 99 19.89 5.29 -13.93
CA PRO A 99 19.10 4.08 -13.74
C PRO A 99 19.01 3.60 -12.29
N ALA A 100 20.02 3.86 -11.45
CA ALA A 100 20.03 3.49 -10.04
C ALA A 100 19.17 4.43 -9.16
N LEU A 101 18.92 5.67 -9.62
CA LEU A 101 18.11 6.67 -8.92
C LEU A 101 16.70 6.82 -9.51
N PHE A 102 16.40 6.07 -10.58
CA PHE A 102 15.10 6.10 -11.24
C PHE A 102 14.00 5.50 -10.34
N ASP A 103 12.86 6.17 -10.22
CA ASP A 103 11.74 5.70 -9.38
C ASP A 103 10.88 4.68 -10.13
N TYR A 104 11.36 3.44 -10.29
CA TYR A 104 10.59 2.36 -10.93
C TYR A 104 9.25 2.10 -10.22
N GLY A 105 9.20 2.29 -8.90
CA GLY A 105 7.95 2.18 -8.14
C GLY A 105 6.90 3.22 -8.50
N PHE A 106 7.27 4.37 -9.08
CA PHE A 106 6.27 5.29 -9.62
C PHE A 106 5.51 4.65 -10.79
N LEU A 107 6.18 3.88 -11.65
CA LEU A 107 5.51 3.17 -12.76
C LEU A 107 4.53 2.13 -12.19
N LYS A 108 4.99 1.24 -11.31
CA LYS A 108 4.17 0.16 -10.73
C LYS A 108 2.99 0.67 -9.90
N PHE A 109 3.22 1.63 -9.00
CA PHE A 109 2.23 1.99 -7.97
C PHE A 109 1.41 3.25 -8.28
N ASN A 110 1.73 4.00 -9.34
CA ASN A 110 1.03 5.27 -9.62
C ASN A 110 0.47 5.39 -11.04
N LEU A 111 0.88 4.55 -11.98
CA LEU A 111 0.47 4.70 -13.38
C LEU A 111 -0.43 3.56 -13.90
N GLY A 112 -0.73 2.55 -13.08
CA GLY A 112 -1.56 1.40 -13.46
C GLY A 112 -0.99 0.67 -14.68
N ASP A 113 -1.89 0.20 -15.55
CA ASP A 113 -1.55 -0.58 -16.76
C ASP A 113 -0.54 0.13 -17.67
N HIS A 114 -0.59 1.46 -17.75
CA HIS A 114 0.37 2.24 -18.54
C HIS A 114 1.78 2.21 -17.94
N GLY A 115 1.89 2.15 -16.61
CA GLY A 115 3.16 1.98 -15.93
C GLY A 115 3.73 0.58 -16.12
N GLU A 116 2.88 -0.45 -16.02
CA GLU A 116 3.25 -1.85 -16.20
C GLU A 116 3.77 -2.11 -17.61
N ALA A 117 3.07 -1.63 -18.65
CA ALA A 117 3.53 -1.74 -20.03
C ALA A 117 4.90 -1.07 -20.28
N ILE A 118 5.21 0.02 -19.55
CA ILE A 118 6.53 0.66 -19.62
C ILE A 118 7.58 -0.15 -18.86
N LEU A 119 7.25 -0.77 -17.72
CA LEU A 119 8.16 -1.66 -17.00
C LEU A 119 8.54 -2.88 -17.85
N GLU A 120 7.58 -3.49 -18.53
CA GLU A 120 7.82 -4.57 -19.49
C GLU A 120 8.76 -4.11 -20.60
N ARG A 121 8.47 -2.96 -21.21
CA ARG A 121 9.33 -2.38 -22.25
C ARG A 121 10.74 -2.07 -21.74
N ILE A 122 10.90 -1.60 -20.51
CA ILE A 122 12.22 -1.37 -19.90
C ILE A 122 12.97 -2.69 -19.70
N ALA A 123 12.27 -3.77 -19.34
CA ALA A 123 12.87 -5.09 -19.17
C ALA A 123 13.34 -5.70 -20.51
N GLU A 124 12.63 -5.43 -21.61
CA GLU A 124 12.96 -5.94 -22.94
C GLU A 124 14.03 -5.10 -23.67
N ASP A 125 14.13 -3.81 -23.35
CA ASP A 125 15.02 -2.87 -24.03
C ASP A 125 16.41 -2.83 -23.39
N ALA A 126 17.26 -3.78 -23.79
CA ALA A 126 18.65 -3.90 -23.32
C ALA A 126 19.53 -2.66 -23.59
N GLY A 127 19.08 -1.69 -24.40
CA GLY A 127 19.79 -0.45 -24.68
C GLY A 127 19.34 0.75 -23.85
N VAL A 128 18.29 0.63 -23.04
CA VAL A 128 17.66 1.76 -22.34
C VAL A 128 18.51 2.28 -21.18
N ALA A 129 19.25 1.39 -20.51
CA ALA A 129 20.02 1.63 -19.30
C ALA A 129 20.98 0.46 -19.04
N ASP A 130 21.79 0.55 -17.98
CA ASP A 130 22.61 -0.57 -17.51
C ASP A 130 21.73 -1.76 -17.11
N GLU A 131 21.85 -2.86 -17.86
CA GLU A 131 21.03 -4.06 -17.73
C GLU A 131 21.11 -4.68 -16.33
N ALA A 132 22.28 -4.65 -15.68
CA ALA A 132 22.45 -5.21 -14.34
C ALA A 132 21.67 -4.40 -13.31
N VAL A 133 21.71 -3.07 -13.42
CA VAL A 133 20.97 -2.16 -12.52
C VAL A 133 19.47 -2.32 -12.73
N VAL A 134 19.01 -2.35 -13.99
CA VAL A 134 17.58 -2.52 -14.30
C VAL A 134 17.07 -3.86 -13.76
N ALA A 135 17.79 -4.96 -13.99
CA ALA A 135 17.40 -6.29 -13.51
C ALA A 135 17.30 -6.34 -11.98
N GLU A 136 18.25 -5.74 -11.25
CA GLU A 136 18.21 -5.65 -9.79
C GLU A 136 16.98 -4.86 -9.32
N GLN A 137 16.72 -3.70 -9.92
CA GLN A 137 15.60 -2.83 -9.53
C GLN A 137 14.25 -3.48 -9.82
N LEU A 138 14.11 -4.18 -10.95
CA LEU A 138 12.89 -4.91 -11.30
C LEU A 138 12.65 -6.11 -10.36
N ALA A 139 13.70 -6.85 -10.00
CA ALA A 139 13.60 -7.94 -9.02
C ALA A 139 13.17 -7.42 -7.63
N ALA A 140 13.78 -6.32 -7.17
CA ALA A 140 13.37 -5.67 -5.93
C ALA A 140 11.92 -5.16 -6.00
N LEU A 141 11.53 -4.55 -7.12
CA LEU A 141 10.18 -4.04 -7.34
C LEU A 141 9.13 -5.15 -7.39
N ALA A 142 9.46 -6.34 -7.89
CA ALA A 142 8.57 -7.50 -7.91
C ALA A 142 8.16 -7.92 -6.48
N THR A 143 9.09 -7.87 -5.53
CA THR A 143 8.83 -8.22 -4.12
C THR A 143 8.09 -7.15 -3.32
N ALA A 144 8.03 -5.90 -3.83
CA ALA A 144 7.31 -4.82 -3.17
C ALA A 144 5.80 -4.89 -3.46
N GLU A 145 4.98 -5.04 -2.43
CA GLU A 145 3.51 -5.02 -2.51
C GLU A 145 2.96 -3.59 -2.44
N THR A 146 3.68 -2.67 -1.80
CA THR A 146 3.24 -1.27 -1.64
C THR A 146 4.31 -0.25 -1.98
N ARG A 147 3.88 0.96 -2.37
CA ARG A 147 4.79 2.09 -2.62
C ARG A 147 5.67 2.44 -1.42
N TRP A 148 5.16 2.25 -0.21
CA TRP A 148 5.90 2.55 1.00
C TRP A 148 7.06 1.56 1.20
N GLN A 149 6.82 0.27 0.94
CA GLN A 149 7.86 -0.76 0.97
C GLN A 149 8.97 -0.46 -0.04
N TRP A 150 8.60 -0.08 -1.27
CA TRP A 150 9.55 0.30 -2.32
C TRP A 150 10.48 1.45 -1.92
N ARG A 151 9.95 2.51 -1.28
CA ARG A 151 10.77 3.66 -0.89
C ARG A 151 11.73 3.36 0.27
N GLN A 152 11.52 2.27 1.00
CA GLN A 152 12.26 1.94 2.21
C GLN A 152 12.54 0.44 2.34
N PRO A 153 13.27 -0.14 1.38
CA PRO A 153 13.48 -1.59 1.33
C PRO A 153 14.17 -2.10 2.61
N GLY A 154 15.18 -1.38 3.10
CA GLY A 154 15.89 -1.76 4.33
C GLY A 154 15.04 -1.74 5.60
N ARG A 155 13.95 -0.96 5.64
CA ARG A 155 13.11 -0.86 6.85
C ARG A 155 12.23 -2.10 7.03
N GLN A 156 11.80 -2.73 5.93
CA GLN A 156 11.07 -4.01 5.96
C GLN A 156 11.98 -5.14 6.43
N GLN A 157 13.20 -5.22 5.90
CA GLN A 157 14.17 -6.25 6.28
C GLN A 157 14.52 -6.16 7.77
N VAL A 158 14.76 -4.95 8.28
CA VAL A 158 14.97 -4.70 9.72
C VAL A 158 13.74 -5.09 10.55
N ARG A 159 12.52 -4.83 10.08
CA ARG A 159 11.29 -5.25 10.78
C ARG A 159 11.12 -6.76 10.83
N ARG A 160 11.39 -7.47 9.73
CA ARG A 160 11.36 -8.94 9.71
C ARG A 160 12.37 -9.52 10.68
N GLN A 161 13.58 -8.98 10.67
CA GLN A 161 14.63 -9.38 11.60
C GLN A 161 14.22 -9.13 13.06
N SER A 162 13.68 -7.97 13.41
CA SER A 162 13.29 -7.68 14.79
C SER A 162 12.08 -8.49 15.26
N VAL A 163 11.16 -8.87 14.35
CA VAL A 163 10.08 -9.83 14.66
C VAL A 163 10.68 -11.17 15.05
N ARG A 164 11.59 -11.70 14.23
CA ARG A 164 12.27 -12.97 14.49
C ARG A 164 13.04 -12.94 15.81
N GLU A 165 13.84 -11.90 16.02
CA GLU A 165 14.59 -11.71 17.27
C GLU A 165 13.67 -11.67 18.49
N THR A 166 12.53 -10.99 18.39
CA THR A 166 11.56 -10.91 19.50
C THR A 166 10.86 -12.23 19.77
N LEU A 167 10.43 -12.95 18.73
CA LEU A 167 9.75 -14.24 18.88
C LEU A 167 10.69 -15.34 19.40
N SER A 168 11.99 -15.22 19.13
CA SER A 168 13.02 -16.14 19.63
C SER A 168 13.54 -15.79 21.03
N ASP A 169 13.10 -14.67 21.61
CA ASP A 169 13.54 -14.20 22.92
C ASP A 169 12.60 -14.73 24.02
N PRO A 170 13.04 -15.69 24.86
CA PRO A 170 12.20 -16.30 25.90
C PRO A 170 11.84 -15.34 27.03
N GLU A 171 12.55 -14.21 27.19
CA GLU A 171 12.17 -13.17 28.16
C GLU A 171 10.99 -12.33 27.66
N ARG A 172 10.73 -12.33 26.35
CA ARG A 172 9.70 -11.51 25.72
C ARG A 172 8.50 -12.32 25.27
N VAL A 173 8.70 -13.52 24.75
CA VAL A 173 7.65 -14.40 24.25
C VAL A 173 7.84 -15.81 24.81
N THR A 174 6.82 -16.31 25.52
CA THR A 174 6.80 -17.67 26.03
C THR A 174 6.35 -18.64 24.93
N LEU A 175 7.20 -19.60 24.57
CA LEU A 175 6.87 -20.63 23.58
C LEU A 175 6.19 -21.83 24.26
N ILE A 176 5.14 -22.36 23.62
CA ILE A 176 4.34 -23.47 24.13
C ILE A 176 4.15 -24.50 23.00
N PRO A 177 4.82 -25.67 23.03
CA PRO A 177 5.85 -26.08 24.01
C PRO A 177 7.14 -25.25 23.89
N ALA A 178 8.03 -25.35 24.88
CA ALA A 178 9.25 -24.52 24.96
C ALA A 178 10.24 -24.73 23.79
N ASP A 179 10.15 -25.87 23.11
CA ASP A 179 10.94 -26.26 21.94
C ASP A 179 10.23 -26.01 20.60
N LEU A 180 9.16 -25.19 20.60
CA LEU A 180 8.42 -24.85 19.40
C LEU A 180 9.32 -24.24 18.31
N GLU A 181 9.37 -24.89 17.15
CA GLU A 181 10.06 -24.37 15.97
C GLU A 181 9.22 -23.28 15.28
N ILE A 182 9.82 -22.10 15.11
CA ILE A 182 9.19 -20.94 14.47
C ILE A 182 9.72 -20.82 13.04
N PRO A 183 8.85 -20.77 12.02
CA PRO A 183 9.26 -20.60 10.63
C PRO A 183 9.98 -19.28 10.44
N GLU A 184 11.11 -19.29 9.72
CA GLU A 184 11.91 -18.07 9.50
C GLU A 184 11.15 -16.97 8.76
N ASP A 185 10.12 -17.36 8.01
CA ASP A 185 9.28 -16.48 7.22
C ASP A 185 7.95 -16.12 7.91
N LEU A 186 7.74 -16.49 9.17
CA LEU A 186 6.55 -16.11 9.95
C LEU A 186 6.51 -14.60 10.17
N HIS A 187 5.84 -13.90 9.26
CA HIS A 187 5.72 -12.45 9.28
C HIS A 187 4.43 -11.97 8.60
N THR A 188 3.78 -10.98 9.21
CA THR A 188 2.74 -10.17 8.57
C THR A 188 3.10 -8.69 8.74
N ASP A 189 2.54 -7.81 7.89
CA ASP A 189 2.88 -6.37 7.89
C ASP A 189 2.71 -5.68 9.24
N TRP A 190 1.80 -6.16 10.08
CA TRP A 190 1.50 -5.59 11.39
C TRP A 190 2.16 -6.34 12.55
N LEU A 191 2.64 -7.58 12.35
CA LEU A 191 3.17 -8.43 13.42
C LEU A 191 4.29 -7.73 14.20
N HIS A 192 5.19 -7.04 13.50
CA HIS A 192 6.25 -6.21 14.10
C HIS A 192 5.74 -5.26 15.18
N GLY A 193 4.60 -4.59 14.95
CA GLY A 193 4.03 -3.64 15.90
C GLY A 193 3.46 -4.31 17.15
N VAL A 194 3.02 -5.57 17.03
CA VAL A 194 2.40 -6.33 18.11
C VAL A 194 3.46 -7.06 18.93
N VAL A 195 4.35 -7.83 18.30
CA VAL A 195 5.46 -8.49 19.03
C VAL A 195 6.41 -7.45 19.64
N GLY A 196 6.55 -6.28 19.01
CA GLY A 196 7.35 -5.18 19.53
C GLY A 196 6.98 -4.74 20.94
N GLN A 197 5.75 -5.02 21.41
CA GLN A 197 5.25 -4.71 22.76
C GLN A 197 5.55 -5.82 23.79
N CYS A 198 5.73 -7.05 23.34
CA CYS A 198 6.01 -8.19 24.21
C CYS A 198 7.24 -7.94 25.09
N GLY A 199 7.09 -8.10 26.40
CA GLY A 199 8.16 -7.91 27.38
C GLY A 199 8.71 -6.48 27.50
N ARG A 200 8.05 -5.44 26.94
CA ARG A 200 8.52 -4.04 27.07
C ARG A 200 8.18 -3.39 28.41
N GLN A 201 7.08 -3.79 29.02
CA GLN A 201 6.54 -3.23 30.25
C GLN A 201 6.04 -4.37 31.13
N ASP A 202 6.06 -4.16 32.45
CA ASP A 202 5.47 -5.09 33.40
C ASP A 202 4.00 -5.34 33.03
N GLY A 203 3.61 -6.62 32.95
CA GLY A 203 2.26 -7.04 32.62
C GLY A 203 1.93 -7.17 31.12
N GLN A 204 2.87 -6.94 30.20
CA GLN A 204 2.71 -7.29 28.77
C GLN A 204 3.30 -8.67 28.47
N GLU A 205 2.48 -9.69 28.61
CA GLU A 205 2.85 -11.09 28.39
C GLU A 205 2.41 -11.57 27.01
N CYS A 206 3.31 -12.26 26.32
CA CYS A 206 3.05 -12.86 25.02
C CYS A 206 3.36 -14.35 25.05
N MET A 207 2.47 -15.15 24.46
CA MET A 207 2.64 -16.58 24.33
C MET A 207 2.44 -17.00 22.88
N LEU A 208 3.28 -17.90 22.37
CA LEU A 208 3.17 -18.44 21.02
C LEU A 208 3.06 -19.97 21.09
N THR A 209 2.08 -20.53 20.38
CA THR A 209 1.89 -21.99 20.25
C THR A 209 1.60 -22.36 18.80
N ALA A 210 1.85 -23.62 18.44
CA ALA A 210 1.37 -24.18 17.17
C ALA A 210 0.20 -25.13 17.43
N ILE A 211 -0.84 -25.02 16.60
CA ILE A 211 -2.04 -25.83 16.71
C ILE A 211 -2.74 -25.96 15.36
N ASP A 212 -3.18 -27.18 15.04
CA ASP A 212 -3.97 -27.51 13.85
C ASP A 212 -5.42 -27.03 14.03
N LEU A 213 -5.80 -25.93 13.36
CA LEU A 213 -7.13 -25.31 13.49
C LEU A 213 -7.87 -25.14 12.17
N THR A 214 -7.19 -25.25 11.04
CA THR A 214 -7.74 -24.97 9.71
C THR A 214 -7.40 -26.10 8.74
N GLU A 215 -7.86 -25.98 7.50
CA GLU A 215 -7.48 -26.91 6.43
C GLU A 215 -6.25 -26.41 5.65
N SER A 216 -5.58 -25.37 6.15
CA SER A 216 -4.39 -24.79 5.53
C SER A 216 -3.20 -25.76 5.61
N GLU A 217 -2.31 -25.74 4.61
CA GLU A 217 -1.12 -26.59 4.65
C GLU A 217 -0.11 -26.09 5.70
N GLY A 218 0.36 -27.01 6.53
CA GLY A 218 1.38 -26.76 7.55
C GLY A 218 0.80 -26.48 8.94
N LEU A 219 1.67 -26.17 9.91
CA LEU A 219 1.26 -25.80 11.25
C LEU A 219 0.76 -24.35 11.27
N GLU A 220 -0.36 -24.10 11.93
CA GLU A 220 -0.82 -22.76 12.27
C GLU A 220 -0.30 -22.34 13.63
N TYR A 221 -0.07 -21.04 13.78
CA TYR A 221 0.52 -20.47 14.99
C TYR A 221 -0.47 -19.53 15.66
N VAL A 222 -0.67 -19.66 16.97
CA VAL A 222 -1.50 -18.75 17.76
C VAL A 222 -0.61 -17.90 18.65
N LEU A 223 -0.62 -16.59 18.41
CA LEU A 223 -0.01 -15.58 19.28
C LEU A 223 -1.08 -15.03 20.22
N ALA A 224 -0.92 -15.27 21.51
CA ALA A 224 -1.75 -14.72 22.57
C ALA A 224 -1.02 -13.57 23.27
N LEU A 225 -1.70 -12.45 23.45
CA LEU A 225 -1.19 -11.26 24.13
C LEU A 225 -2.09 -10.91 25.31
N ARG A 226 -1.49 -10.61 26.46
CA ARG A 226 -2.18 -10.11 27.64
C ARG A 226 -1.51 -8.83 28.12
N GLY A 227 -2.32 -7.80 28.36
CA GLY A 227 -1.91 -6.58 29.04
C GLY A 227 -2.62 -6.44 30.38
N GLU A 228 -2.06 -5.66 31.30
CA GLU A 228 -2.58 -5.50 32.68
C GLU A 228 -4.04 -5.00 32.74
N HIS A 229 -4.50 -4.23 31.75
CA HIS A 229 -5.84 -3.64 31.70
C HIS A 229 -6.60 -3.94 30.40
N MET A 230 -6.14 -4.93 29.63
CA MET A 230 -6.78 -5.33 28.38
C MET A 230 -7.19 -6.80 28.42
N ALA A 231 -8.35 -7.11 27.82
CA ALA A 231 -8.71 -8.48 27.57
C ALA A 231 -7.63 -9.15 26.70
N PRO A 232 -7.35 -10.45 26.92
CA PRO A 232 -6.37 -11.15 26.11
C PRO A 232 -6.79 -11.13 24.64
N ILE A 233 -5.81 -10.88 23.77
CA ILE A 233 -5.97 -10.83 22.33
C ILE A 233 -5.27 -12.05 21.74
N MET A 234 -5.95 -12.76 20.84
CA MET A 234 -5.35 -13.87 20.10
C MET A 234 -5.35 -13.62 18.60
N HIS A 235 -4.26 -14.02 17.96
CA HIS A 235 -4.14 -14.01 16.51
C HIS A 235 -3.68 -15.38 16.03
N LEU A 236 -4.47 -15.98 15.14
CA LEU A 236 -4.11 -17.16 14.38
C LEU A 236 -3.33 -16.75 13.14
N PHE A 237 -2.20 -17.41 12.89
CA PHE A 237 -1.41 -17.27 11.68
C PHE A 237 -1.44 -18.58 10.92
N GLU A 238 -1.87 -18.52 9.67
CA GLU A 238 -1.99 -19.67 8.76
C GLU A 238 -1.33 -19.34 7.43
N ARG A 239 -0.89 -20.37 6.70
CA ARG A 239 -0.42 -20.18 5.31
C ARG A 239 -1.59 -19.73 4.43
N ARG A 240 -1.34 -18.79 3.52
CA ARG A 240 -2.35 -18.42 2.52
C ARG A 240 -2.65 -19.61 1.61
N LEU A 241 -3.94 -19.82 1.33
CA LEU A 241 -4.39 -20.82 0.35
C LEU A 241 -4.01 -20.45 -1.10
N GLU A 242 -3.89 -19.15 -1.39
CA GLU A 242 -3.44 -18.63 -2.68
C GLU A 242 -2.25 -17.67 -2.49
N GLY A 243 -1.14 -17.98 -3.14
CA GLY A 243 0.10 -17.21 -3.09
C GLY A 243 0.99 -17.53 -1.88
N ASP A 244 2.18 -16.94 -1.87
CA ASP A 244 3.14 -17.12 -0.78
C ASP A 244 2.83 -16.20 0.42
N GLY A 245 3.13 -16.69 1.63
CA GLY A 245 3.11 -15.92 2.87
C GLY A 245 2.03 -16.34 3.87
N TRP A 246 1.82 -15.48 4.86
CA TRP A 246 0.98 -15.75 6.02
C TRP A 246 -0.29 -14.88 6.03
N ALA A 247 -1.43 -15.49 6.32
CA ALA A 247 -2.65 -14.81 6.71
C ALA A 247 -2.72 -14.71 8.24
N SER A 248 -3.49 -13.75 8.74
CA SER A 248 -3.73 -13.63 10.18
C SER A 248 -5.19 -13.35 10.50
N THR A 249 -5.76 -14.10 11.43
CA THR A 249 -7.15 -13.96 11.87
C THR A 249 -7.20 -13.64 13.36
N PHE A 250 -7.92 -12.59 13.73
CA PHE A 250 -8.16 -12.26 15.14
C PHE A 250 -9.19 -13.24 15.74
N ILE A 251 -8.82 -13.87 16.86
CA ILE A 251 -9.70 -14.76 17.62
C ILE A 251 -10.23 -13.98 18.84
N PRO A 252 -11.55 -13.68 18.91
CA PRO A 252 -12.12 -13.02 20.07
C PRO A 252 -12.09 -13.96 21.29
N VAL A 253 -11.65 -13.45 22.43
CA VAL A 253 -11.67 -14.16 23.71
C VAL A 253 -12.74 -13.56 24.61
N SER A 254 -13.61 -14.38 25.20
CA SER A 254 -14.64 -13.89 26.11
C SER A 254 -14.01 -13.46 27.45
N ALA A 255 -14.54 -12.39 28.04
CA ALA A 255 -14.05 -11.85 29.31
C ALA A 255 -14.32 -12.79 30.52
N GLU A 256 -15.18 -13.80 30.35
CA GLU A 256 -15.56 -14.76 31.40
C GLU A 256 -14.53 -15.90 31.59
N ALA A 257 -13.52 -15.96 30.73
CA ALA A 257 -12.54 -17.03 30.73
C ALA A 257 -11.44 -16.79 31.80
N ILE A 258 -11.83 -16.84 33.08
CA ILE A 258 -10.98 -16.53 34.24
C ILE A 258 -9.69 -17.38 34.26
N THR A 259 -9.77 -18.64 33.83
CA THR A 259 -8.61 -19.56 33.78
C THR A 259 -7.93 -19.62 32.42
N PHE A 260 -8.43 -18.89 31.42
CA PHE A 260 -7.95 -18.97 30.03
C PHE A 260 -6.44 -18.82 29.94
N TRP A 261 -5.89 -17.77 30.55
CA TRP A 261 -4.47 -17.50 30.47
C TRP A 261 -3.63 -18.57 31.16
N SER A 262 -4.08 -19.08 32.31
CA SER A 262 -3.38 -20.16 33.02
C SER A 262 -3.46 -21.50 32.30
N ASP A 263 -4.55 -21.77 31.58
CA ASP A 263 -4.73 -22.98 30.79
C ASP A 263 -3.86 -22.93 29.52
N PHE A 264 -3.84 -21.78 28.85
CA PHE A 264 -2.96 -21.52 27.70
C PHE A 264 -1.49 -21.66 28.09
N ALA A 265 -1.06 -21.06 29.21
CA ALA A 265 0.32 -21.06 29.69
C ALA A 265 0.90 -22.46 29.96
N VAL A 266 0.05 -23.42 30.33
CA VAL A 266 0.45 -24.81 30.58
C VAL A 266 0.21 -25.73 29.39
N GLY A 267 -0.19 -25.18 28.24
CA GLY A 267 -0.45 -25.94 27.02
C GLY A 267 -1.73 -26.79 27.06
N ARG A 268 -2.71 -26.45 27.91
CA ARG A 268 -4.05 -27.08 27.88
C ARG A 268 -4.87 -26.48 26.74
N ILE A 269 -4.47 -26.77 25.52
CA ILE A 269 -5.03 -26.21 24.28
C ILE A 269 -5.32 -27.38 23.33
N ASP A 270 -6.58 -27.52 22.92
CA ASP A 270 -7.03 -28.59 22.04
C ASP A 270 -7.91 -28.03 20.92
N ALA A 271 -7.74 -28.56 19.71
CA ALA A 271 -8.65 -28.29 18.60
C ALA A 271 -9.94 -29.10 18.80
N VAL A 272 -11.09 -28.40 18.83
CA VAL A 272 -12.39 -29.03 19.06
C VAL A 272 -13.24 -28.97 17.79
N THR A 273 -13.71 -30.12 17.32
CA THR A 273 -14.62 -30.18 16.17
C THR A 273 -15.95 -29.47 16.49
N PRO A 274 -16.49 -28.63 15.58
CA PRO A 274 -17.78 -27.98 15.79
C PRO A 274 -18.90 -28.98 16.11
N ALA A 275 -19.74 -28.64 17.09
CA ALA A 275 -20.85 -29.49 17.54
C ALA A 275 -21.95 -29.68 16.48
N HIS A 276 -22.00 -28.79 15.49
CA HIS A 276 -22.96 -28.80 14.40
C HIS A 276 -22.23 -28.90 13.06
N ARG A 277 -22.92 -29.46 12.06
CA ARG A 277 -22.42 -29.55 10.70
C ARG A 277 -22.79 -28.30 9.92
N ASP A 278 -21.93 -27.89 9.01
CA ASP A 278 -22.22 -26.81 8.09
C ASP A 278 -23.34 -27.20 7.12
N LEU A 279 -24.08 -26.19 6.65
CA LEU A 279 -25.18 -26.38 5.72
C LEU A 279 -24.65 -26.31 4.28
N LYS A 280 -24.71 -27.42 3.54
CA LYS A 280 -24.40 -27.44 2.10
C LYS A 280 -25.68 -27.27 1.26
N VAL A 281 -25.73 -26.23 0.43
CA VAL A 281 -26.81 -25.96 -0.54
C VAL A 281 -26.20 -25.91 -1.94
N GLY A 282 -26.39 -26.99 -2.72
CA GLY A 282 -25.68 -27.15 -3.99
C GLY A 282 -24.17 -27.24 -3.76
N ASP A 283 -23.40 -26.39 -4.44
CA ASP A 283 -21.93 -26.29 -4.28
C ASP A 283 -21.51 -25.28 -3.19
N GLN A 284 -22.46 -24.54 -2.60
CA GLN A 284 -22.16 -23.56 -1.56
C GLN A 284 -22.21 -24.21 -0.17
N VAL A 285 -21.13 -24.05 0.61
CA VAL A 285 -21.07 -24.42 2.03
C VAL A 285 -21.29 -23.17 2.87
N ILE A 286 -22.28 -23.21 3.75
CA ILE A 286 -22.63 -22.13 4.68
C ILE A 286 -22.19 -22.55 6.09
N PRO A 287 -21.11 -21.95 6.62
CA PRO A 287 -20.63 -22.29 7.94
C PRO A 287 -21.61 -21.78 9.00
N LEU A 288 -22.07 -22.68 9.85
CA LEU A 288 -22.86 -22.27 11.02
C LEU A 288 -21.83 -21.91 12.10
N ARG A 289 -21.56 -20.62 12.36
CA ARG A 289 -20.79 -20.22 13.54
C ARG A 289 -21.76 -19.64 14.56
N ARG A 290 -21.85 -20.22 15.77
CA ARG A 290 -22.36 -19.45 16.91
C ARG A 290 -21.29 -18.42 17.23
N GLN A 291 -21.57 -17.15 16.99
CA GLN A 291 -20.87 -16.12 17.74
C GLN A 291 -21.29 -16.27 19.21
N PRO A 292 -20.34 -16.27 20.16
CA PRO A 292 -20.67 -16.09 21.57
C PRO A 292 -21.33 -14.73 21.79
#